data_AF-A0A5K7XFR6-F1
#
_entry.id   AF-A0A5K7XFR6-F1
#
_cell.length_a   1.000
_cell.length_b   1.000
_cell.length_c   1.000
_cell.angle_alpha   90.00
_cell.angle_beta   90.00
_cell.angle_gamma   90.00
#
_symmetry.space_group_name_H-M   'P 1'
#
loop_
_entity.id
_entity.type
_entity.pdbx_description
1 polymer ?
#
loop_
_entity_poly.entity_id
_entity_poly.type
_entity_poly.pdbx_seq_one_letter_code
_entity_poly.pdbx_strand_id
1 'polypeptide(L)'
;MSHASRCARFVAPLSFSLIGLLASVAIAPQAAQAQSGYVAAIAYSQETGKVGHSARQARTEQAAKSLALRACGAPDAKVWMWAQDQWVAIATADGLTGAAGFGRGKTAEEAQEKALDECAKRAHGVPCSVALCTHSSGARPRQLLKRDGDPELVAARRAGYVAAIAYSPKTGRVGSTAGVAKSKKEAHQLALKECASEDAKVYMWGPEWVAVATVEGRPGVAGFAPGATREIAERAALEQAQKLCSDGKCQVTLAIHAAGEPKAKTAAKPVAAPVSTTTEGPILPAGN
;
A
#
# COMPACT_ATOMS: atom_id res chain seq x y z
N MET A 1 39.44 5.03 -7.14
CA MET A 1 39.21 6.26 -7.93
C MET A 1 38.46 7.23 -7.04
N SER A 2 39.14 8.30 -6.64
CA SER A 2 38.77 9.19 -5.54
C SER A 2 38.11 10.44 -6.11
N HIS A 3 36.83 10.68 -5.84
CA HIS A 3 36.16 11.93 -6.20
C HIS A 3 36.03 12.81 -4.97
N ALA A 4 37.02 13.67 -4.81
CA ALA A 4 36.96 14.85 -3.97
C ALA A 4 36.10 15.91 -4.68
N SER A 5 34.97 16.30 -4.07
CA SER A 5 34.20 17.47 -4.52
C SER A 5 34.40 18.62 -3.56
N ARG A 6 34.98 19.70 -4.07
CA ARG A 6 35.37 20.91 -3.36
C ARG A 6 34.22 21.92 -3.29
N CYS A 7 34.12 22.55 -2.11
CA CYS A 7 33.83 23.95 -1.81
C CYS A 7 33.10 24.84 -2.83
N ALA A 8 32.01 25.47 -2.37
CA ALA A 8 31.74 26.88 -2.63
C ALA A 8 31.07 27.51 -1.39
N ARG A 9 31.85 28.28 -0.63
CA ARG A 9 31.33 29.18 0.42
C ARG A 9 31.10 30.53 -0.25
N PHE A 10 29.85 30.98 -0.34
CA PHE A 10 29.53 32.37 -0.67
C PHE A 10 29.36 33.15 0.64
N VAL A 11 30.30 34.07 0.87
CA VAL A 11 30.19 35.11 1.90
C VAL A 11 29.76 36.38 1.19
N ALA A 12 28.65 36.98 1.61
CA ALA A 12 28.25 38.32 1.20
C ALA A 12 28.12 39.20 2.45
N PRO A 13 28.73 40.40 2.48
CA PRO A 13 28.46 41.41 3.49
C PRO A 13 27.29 42.28 3.01
N LEU A 14 26.26 42.45 3.84
CA LEU A 14 25.21 43.45 3.59
C LEU A 14 25.17 44.45 4.75
N SER A 15 25.38 45.69 4.33
CA SER A 15 25.50 46.89 5.14
C SER A 15 24.18 47.32 5.75
N PHE A 16 24.31 47.94 6.91
CA PHE A 16 23.27 48.60 7.69
C PHE A 16 22.47 49.63 6.88
N SER A 17 21.17 49.69 7.11
CA SER A 17 20.41 50.94 7.09
C SER A 17 19.41 50.93 8.23
N LEU A 18 19.79 51.71 9.26
CA LEU A 18 19.03 52.02 10.44
C LEU A 18 18.07 53.18 10.06
N ILE A 19 16.78 52.89 9.86
CA ILE A 19 15.74 53.92 9.86
C ILE A 19 14.63 53.43 10.77
N GLY A 20 14.52 54.09 11.92
CA GLY A 20 13.49 53.85 12.90
C GLY A 20 12.15 54.41 12.45
N LEU A 21 11.10 53.61 12.67
CA LEU A 21 9.74 54.09 12.86
C LEU A 21 9.13 53.24 13.98
N LEU A 22 9.13 53.78 15.20
CA LEU A 22 8.47 53.20 16.36
C LEU A 22 6.95 53.41 16.22
N ALA A 23 6.28 52.51 15.50
CA ALA A 23 4.83 52.41 15.54
C ALA A 23 4.42 51.60 16.77
N SER A 24 3.93 52.27 17.81
CA SER A 24 3.40 51.65 19.02
C SER A 24 2.10 50.92 18.68
N VAL A 25 2.19 49.66 18.24
CA VAL A 25 1.03 48.78 18.13
C VAL A 25 0.58 48.43 19.54
N ALA A 26 -0.55 48.98 19.96
CA ALA A 26 -1.23 48.57 21.18
C ALA A 26 -1.68 47.11 21.01
N ILE A 27 -0.87 46.17 21.50
CA ILE A 27 -1.23 44.76 21.58
C ILE A 27 -2.28 44.67 22.69
N ALA A 28 -3.56 44.69 22.31
CA ALA A 28 -4.63 44.35 23.22
C ALA A 28 -4.35 42.92 23.75
N PRO A 29 -4.39 42.69 25.08
CA PRO A 29 -4.20 41.36 25.62
C PRO A 29 -5.33 40.47 25.08
N GLN A 30 -4.99 39.60 24.13
CA GLN A 30 -5.88 38.52 23.74
C GLN A 30 -6.04 37.65 24.99
N ALA A 31 -7.23 37.71 25.58
CA ALA A 31 -7.62 36.80 26.63
C ALA A 31 -7.38 35.39 26.09
N ALA A 32 -6.34 34.73 26.60
CA ALA A 32 -6.04 33.35 26.29
C ALA A 32 -7.27 32.55 26.72
N GLN A 33 -8.13 32.22 25.75
CA GLN A 33 -9.23 31.32 26.00
C GLN A 33 -8.58 30.02 26.47
N ALA A 34 -8.74 29.74 27.76
CA ALA A 34 -8.22 28.53 28.36
C ALA A 34 -8.81 27.38 27.57
N GLN A 35 -7.98 26.73 26.75
CA GLN A 35 -8.38 25.56 25.98
C GLN A 35 -8.76 24.47 27.00
N SER A 36 -10.05 24.37 27.29
CA SER A 36 -10.58 23.49 28.32
C SER A 36 -10.70 22.08 27.75
N GLY A 37 -9.59 21.37 27.69
CA GLY A 37 -9.58 19.98 27.25
C GLY A 37 -8.20 19.36 27.30
N TYR A 38 -8.16 18.05 27.56
CA TYR A 38 -6.95 17.28 27.37
C TYR A 38 -6.74 17.01 25.88
N VAL A 39 -5.48 16.77 25.49
CA VAL A 39 -5.10 16.35 24.14
C VAL A 39 -4.58 14.92 24.21
N ALA A 40 -5.13 14.06 23.36
CA ALA A 40 -4.60 12.73 23.11
C ALA A 40 -3.66 12.74 21.91
N ALA A 41 -2.64 11.89 21.93
CA ALA A 41 -1.75 11.66 20.79
C ALA A 41 -1.34 10.18 20.72
N ILE A 42 -1.09 9.69 19.50
CA ILE A 42 -0.58 8.35 19.22
C ILE A 42 0.73 8.50 18.45
N ALA A 43 1.78 7.87 18.98
CA ALA A 43 3.05 7.67 18.31
C ALA A 43 3.20 6.20 17.89
N TYR A 44 3.79 5.96 16.73
CA TYR A 44 3.97 4.62 16.18
C TYR A 44 5.33 4.50 15.50
N SER A 45 6.00 3.38 15.76
CA SER A 45 7.24 2.95 15.08
C SER A 45 6.88 1.95 14.00
N GLN A 46 7.20 2.28 12.75
CA GLN A 46 6.90 1.41 11.62
C GLN A 46 7.82 0.19 11.58
N GLU A 47 9.06 0.33 12.06
CA GLU A 47 10.03 -0.77 12.08
C GLU A 47 9.70 -1.80 13.15
N THR A 48 9.37 -1.34 14.37
CA THR A 48 9.19 -2.22 15.53
C THR A 48 7.73 -2.56 15.82
N GLY A 49 6.77 -1.83 15.23
CA GLY A 49 5.35 -1.96 15.53
C GLY A 49 4.93 -1.41 16.91
N LYS A 50 5.85 -0.80 17.67
CA LYS A 50 5.55 -0.23 18.99
C LYS A 50 4.60 0.95 18.89
N VAL A 51 3.65 1.00 19.82
CA VAL A 51 2.66 2.08 19.95
C VAL A 51 2.89 2.81 21.27
N GLY A 52 3.07 4.13 21.20
CA GLY A 52 3.05 5.03 22.34
C GLY A 52 1.81 5.92 22.29
N HIS A 53 1.33 6.38 23.45
CA HIS A 53 0.21 7.30 23.50
C HIS A 53 0.28 8.22 24.71
N SER A 54 -0.49 9.31 24.65
CA SER A 54 -0.75 10.20 25.79
C SER A 54 -2.24 10.45 25.93
N ALA A 55 -2.76 10.46 27.16
CA ALA A 55 -4.12 10.89 27.49
C ALA A 55 -4.16 11.41 28.93
N ARG A 56 -5.06 12.35 29.27
CA ARG A 56 -5.16 13.03 30.59
C ARG A 56 -3.92 13.77 31.10
N GLN A 57 -2.81 13.83 30.36
CA GLN A 57 -1.55 14.41 30.85
C GLN A 57 -1.19 15.73 30.18
N ALA A 58 -1.67 15.96 28.96
CA ALA A 58 -1.34 17.13 28.16
C ALA A 58 -2.58 17.98 27.91
N ARG A 59 -2.43 19.30 28.05
CA ARG A 59 -3.42 20.30 27.64
C ARG A 59 -3.07 20.98 26.31
N THR A 60 -1.88 20.72 25.78
CA THR A 60 -1.41 21.24 24.49
C THR A 60 -1.00 20.11 23.57
N GLU A 61 -1.12 20.34 22.26
CA GLU A 61 -0.69 19.41 21.22
C GLU A 61 0.79 19.01 21.39
N GLN A 62 1.68 19.99 21.56
CA GLN A 62 3.13 19.73 21.66
C GLN A 62 3.48 18.85 22.86
N ALA A 63 2.84 19.07 24.01
CA ALA A 63 3.03 18.24 25.20
C ALA A 63 2.52 16.80 24.97
N ALA A 64 1.35 16.64 24.33
CA ALA A 64 0.79 15.33 24.00
C ALA A 64 1.73 14.55 23.06
N LYS A 65 2.21 15.21 22.00
CA LYS A 65 3.18 14.63 21.05
C LYS A 65 4.45 14.13 21.75
N SER A 66 5.04 14.97 22.60
CA SER A 66 6.26 14.62 23.33
C SER A 66 6.05 13.43 24.27
N LEU A 67 4.93 13.39 25.00
CA LEU A 67 4.57 12.28 25.88
C LEU A 67 4.33 10.98 25.11
N ALA A 68 3.61 11.04 23.99
CA ALA A 68 3.35 9.86 23.16
C ALA A 68 4.63 9.27 22.57
N LEU A 69 5.55 10.10 22.07
CA LEU A 69 6.86 9.66 21.58
C LEU A 69 7.69 8.99 22.68
N ARG A 70 7.74 9.62 23.87
CA ARG A 70 8.43 9.05 25.04
C ARG A 70 7.84 7.71 25.44
N ALA A 71 6.51 7.59 25.44
CA ALA A 71 5.82 6.35 25.75
C ALA A 71 6.06 5.24 24.70
N CYS A 72 6.27 5.60 23.44
CA CYS A 72 6.62 4.63 22.38
C CYS A 72 8.04 4.07 22.58
N GLY A 73 9.01 4.95 22.88
CA GLY A 73 10.38 4.58 23.20
C GLY A 73 11.20 3.98 22.04
N ALA A 74 10.67 4.00 20.81
CA ALA A 74 11.38 3.57 19.61
C ALA A 74 12.03 4.79 18.90
N PRO A 75 13.25 4.66 18.36
CA PRO A 75 13.97 5.77 17.75
C PRO A 75 13.34 6.26 16.44
N ASP A 76 12.66 5.37 15.71
CA ASP A 76 11.93 5.68 14.47
C ASP A 76 10.47 6.12 14.72
N ALA A 77 10.04 6.19 15.99
CA ALA A 77 8.67 6.54 16.33
C ALA A 77 8.30 7.95 15.84
N LYS A 78 7.15 8.07 15.20
CA LYS A 78 6.57 9.35 14.77
C LYS A 78 5.17 9.51 15.35
N VAL A 79 4.75 10.75 15.61
CA VAL A 79 3.35 11.03 15.93
C VAL A 79 2.55 11.03 14.65
N TRP A 80 1.56 10.15 14.57
CA TRP A 80 0.69 10.02 13.41
C TRP A 80 -0.69 10.65 13.61
N MET A 81 -1.15 10.72 14.86
CA MET A 81 -2.49 11.21 15.17
C MET A 81 -2.49 11.93 16.52
N TRP A 82 -3.28 12.99 16.61
CA TRP A 82 -3.63 13.64 17.87
C TRP A 82 -5.02 14.28 17.75
N ALA A 83 -5.69 14.45 18.89
CA ALA A 83 -6.98 15.13 18.94
C ALA A 83 -7.28 15.68 20.34
N GLN A 84 -7.97 16.81 20.40
CA GLN A 84 -8.48 17.42 21.62
C GLN A 84 -9.96 17.06 21.77
N ASP A 85 -10.36 16.61 22.97
CA ASP A 85 -11.74 16.22 23.29
C ASP A 85 -12.38 15.21 22.29
N GLN A 86 -11.55 14.30 21.79
CA GLN A 86 -11.98 13.26 20.84
C GLN A 86 -11.30 11.92 21.14
N TRP A 87 -11.82 10.87 20.51
CA TRP A 87 -11.22 9.54 20.46
C TRP A 87 -10.16 9.49 19.37
N VAL A 88 -9.04 8.84 19.67
CA VAL A 88 -8.01 8.46 18.71
C VAL A 88 -7.77 6.96 18.78
N ALA A 89 -7.56 6.34 17.63
CA ALA A 89 -7.30 4.92 17.52
C ALA A 89 -6.19 4.62 16.50
N ILE A 90 -5.53 3.48 16.71
CA ILE A 90 -4.60 2.89 15.76
C ILE A 90 -4.96 1.41 15.58
N ALA A 91 -5.01 0.97 14.33
CA ALA A 91 -5.13 -0.42 13.95
C ALA A 91 -3.86 -0.88 13.23
N THR A 92 -3.46 -2.12 13.47
CA THR A 92 -2.26 -2.75 12.89
C THR A 92 -2.64 -4.02 12.14
N ALA A 93 -1.94 -4.31 11.06
CA ALA A 93 -2.08 -5.55 10.32
C ALA A 93 -1.33 -6.70 11.02
N ASP A 94 -2.00 -7.84 11.21
CA ASP A 94 -1.45 -8.98 11.94
C ASP A 94 -0.21 -9.57 11.21
N GLY A 95 0.95 -9.55 11.86
CA GLY A 95 2.19 -10.10 11.31
C GLY A 95 2.84 -9.24 10.22
N LEU A 96 2.39 -8.01 10.00
CA LEU A 96 2.98 -7.07 9.04
C LEU A 96 3.31 -5.73 9.72
N THR A 97 4.57 -5.56 10.11
CA THR A 97 5.06 -4.27 10.66
C THR A 97 5.01 -3.18 9.60
N GLY A 98 4.74 -1.93 10.02
CA GLY A 98 4.63 -0.78 9.14
C GLY A 98 3.25 -0.58 8.48
N ALA A 99 2.43 -1.63 8.41
CA ALA A 99 1.05 -1.54 7.95
C ALA A 99 0.10 -1.21 9.12
N ALA A 100 -0.14 0.09 9.31
CA ALA A 100 -1.03 0.61 10.33
C ALA A 100 -1.95 1.70 9.78
N GLY A 101 -3.16 1.79 10.36
CA GLY A 101 -4.14 2.83 10.10
C GLY A 101 -4.51 3.60 11.36
N PHE A 102 -4.91 4.86 11.19
CA PHE A 102 -5.17 5.80 12.27
C PHE A 102 -6.55 6.43 12.11
N GLY A 103 -7.28 6.53 13.21
CA GLY A 103 -8.62 7.07 13.21
C GLY A 103 -8.83 8.07 14.33
N ARG A 104 -9.66 9.07 14.06
CA ARG A 104 -10.23 9.95 15.10
C ARG A 104 -11.73 10.11 14.91
N GLY A 105 -12.44 10.24 16.01
CA GLY A 105 -13.90 10.31 16.02
C GLY A 105 -14.46 10.92 17.29
N LYS A 106 -15.73 11.29 17.23
CA LYS A 106 -16.50 11.74 18.40
C LYS A 106 -16.86 10.56 19.33
N THR A 107 -16.94 9.35 18.77
CA THR A 107 -17.14 8.10 19.51
C THR A 107 -15.95 7.16 19.36
N ALA A 108 -15.85 6.17 20.24
CA ALA A 108 -14.80 5.16 20.18
C ALA A 108 -14.95 4.28 18.94
N GLU A 109 -16.18 3.93 18.58
CA GLU A 109 -16.53 3.09 17.43
C GLU A 109 -16.12 3.79 16.12
N GLU A 110 -16.43 5.08 15.99
CA GLU A 110 -16.07 5.88 14.81
C GLU A 110 -14.54 5.95 14.62
N ALA A 111 -13.79 6.18 15.71
CA ALA A 111 -12.33 6.21 15.65
C ALA A 111 -11.76 4.83 15.25
N GLN A 112 -12.32 3.74 15.78
CA GLN A 112 -11.87 2.39 15.48
C GLN A 112 -12.15 1.97 14.03
N GLU A 113 -13.34 2.22 13.51
CA GLU A 113 -13.68 1.91 12.11
C GLU A 113 -12.77 2.67 11.14
N LYS A 114 -12.55 3.98 11.38
CA LYS A 114 -11.62 4.77 10.56
C LYS A 114 -10.19 4.21 10.59
N ALA A 115 -9.72 3.79 11.77
CA ALA A 115 -8.40 3.18 11.89
C ALA A 115 -8.32 1.84 11.14
N LEU A 116 -9.36 1.00 11.21
CA LEU A 116 -9.45 -0.28 10.49
C LEU A 116 -9.55 -0.06 8.97
N ASP A 117 -10.32 0.92 8.51
CA ASP A 117 -10.41 1.29 7.09
C ASP A 117 -9.06 1.73 6.53
N GLU A 118 -8.33 2.56 7.27
CA GLU A 118 -6.99 2.97 6.85
C GLU A 118 -6.00 1.81 6.91
N CYS A 119 -6.09 0.95 7.93
CA CYS A 119 -5.24 -0.24 8.05
C CYS A 119 -5.47 -1.17 6.87
N ALA A 120 -6.73 -1.50 6.54
CA ALA A 120 -7.08 -2.41 5.46
C ALA A 120 -6.50 -1.98 4.10
N LYS A 121 -6.46 -0.67 3.82
CA LYS A 121 -5.84 -0.11 2.60
C LYS A 121 -4.34 -0.40 2.50
N ARG A 122 -3.66 -0.57 3.63
CA ARG A 122 -2.20 -0.79 3.74
C ARG A 122 -1.84 -2.24 4.09
N ALA A 123 -2.78 -2.97 4.66
CA ALA A 123 -2.61 -4.33 5.16
C ALA A 123 -2.61 -5.37 4.04
N HIS A 124 -3.02 -4.99 2.83
CA HIS A 124 -2.93 -5.85 1.66
C HIS A 124 -3.68 -7.19 1.85
N GLY A 125 -4.88 -7.10 2.43
CA GLY A 125 -5.73 -8.26 2.70
C GLY A 125 -5.39 -9.03 3.98
N VAL A 126 -4.35 -8.60 4.72
CA VAL A 126 -4.07 -9.11 6.07
C VAL A 126 -5.13 -8.64 7.05
N PRO A 127 -5.54 -9.49 8.02
CA PRO A 127 -6.43 -9.07 9.10
C PRO A 127 -5.88 -7.85 9.83
N CYS A 128 -6.76 -6.90 10.10
CA CYS A 128 -6.42 -5.71 10.89
C CYS A 128 -7.09 -5.79 12.25
N SER A 129 -6.36 -5.41 13.29
CA SER A 129 -6.89 -5.33 14.65
C SER A 129 -6.59 -3.96 15.26
N VAL A 130 -7.55 -3.39 16.00
CA VAL A 130 -7.30 -2.15 16.75
C VAL A 130 -6.35 -2.45 17.91
N ALA A 131 -5.15 -1.87 17.87
CA ALA A 131 -4.14 -2.06 18.91
C ALA A 131 -4.36 -1.13 20.11
N LEU A 132 -4.90 0.07 19.85
CA LEU A 132 -5.20 1.06 20.89
C LEU A 132 -6.35 1.96 20.43
N CYS A 133 -7.26 2.27 21.36
CA CYS A 133 -8.26 3.33 21.21
C CYS A 133 -8.41 4.06 22.55
N THR A 134 -8.30 5.38 22.56
CA THR A 134 -8.42 6.18 23.78
C THR A 134 -9.00 7.56 23.51
N HIS A 135 -9.82 8.05 24.44
CA HIS A 135 -10.27 9.43 24.46
C HIS A 135 -9.18 10.33 25.05
N SER A 136 -9.15 11.59 24.65
CA SER A 136 -8.26 12.60 25.26
C SER A 136 -8.41 12.72 26.79
N SER A 137 -9.62 12.53 27.29
CA SER A 137 -9.93 12.40 28.72
C SER A 137 -9.56 11.03 29.30
N GLY A 138 -8.74 10.20 28.64
CA GLY A 138 -8.25 8.90 29.11
C GLY A 138 -9.27 7.77 29.22
N ALA A 139 -10.51 7.98 28.77
CA ALA A 139 -11.46 6.88 28.61
C ALA A 139 -10.93 5.88 27.56
N ARG A 140 -11.32 4.61 27.72
CA ARG A 140 -11.00 3.50 26.81
C ARG A 140 -12.27 2.69 26.53
N PRO A 141 -12.49 2.19 25.30
CA PRO A 141 -13.61 1.30 25.04
C PRO A 141 -13.37 -0.04 25.74
N ARG A 142 -14.46 -0.76 26.03
CA ARG A 142 -14.39 -2.11 26.60
C ARG A 142 -13.94 -3.16 25.59
N GLN A 143 -14.29 -2.94 24.31
CA GLN A 143 -14.01 -3.86 23.21
C GLN A 143 -13.23 -3.14 22.11
N LEU A 144 -12.18 -3.79 21.63
CA LEU A 144 -11.41 -3.36 20.48
C LEU A 144 -11.89 -4.13 19.24
N LEU A 145 -12.17 -3.40 18.17
CA LEU A 145 -12.65 -3.96 16.91
C LEU A 145 -11.53 -4.69 16.16
N LYS A 146 -11.94 -5.67 15.35
CA LYS A 146 -11.09 -6.41 14.43
C LYS A 146 -11.81 -6.51 13.09
N ARG A 147 -11.02 -6.54 12.02
CA ARG A 147 -11.50 -6.79 10.66
C ARG A 147 -10.72 -7.98 10.12
N ASP A 148 -11.45 -9.05 9.82
CA ASP A 148 -10.87 -10.24 9.22
C ASP A 148 -10.26 -9.89 7.86
N GLY A 149 -9.14 -10.55 7.56
CA GLY A 149 -8.50 -10.48 6.25
C GLY A 149 -9.23 -11.34 5.24
N ASP A 150 -8.77 -11.29 3.99
CA ASP A 150 -9.23 -12.24 2.98
C ASP A 150 -8.79 -13.66 3.40
N PRO A 151 -9.73 -14.59 3.64
CA PRO A 151 -9.40 -15.93 4.11
C PRO A 151 -8.48 -16.68 3.14
N GLU A 152 -8.57 -16.43 1.83
CA GLU A 152 -7.69 -17.06 0.83
C GLU A 152 -6.26 -16.52 0.94
N LEU A 153 -6.09 -15.21 1.10
CA LEU A 153 -4.76 -14.58 1.30
C LEU A 153 -4.13 -15.03 2.63
N VAL A 154 -4.92 -15.13 3.68
CA VAL A 154 -4.46 -15.63 4.99
C VAL A 154 -4.04 -17.09 4.89
N ALA A 155 -4.83 -17.94 4.23
CA ALA A 155 -4.49 -19.34 4.01
C ALA A 155 -3.21 -19.48 3.16
N ALA A 156 -3.07 -18.67 2.11
CA ALA A 156 -1.90 -18.63 1.24
C ALA A 156 -0.62 -18.31 2.01
N ARG A 157 -0.64 -17.23 2.80
CA ARG A 157 0.49 -16.80 3.63
C ARG A 157 0.86 -17.86 4.65
N ARG A 158 -0.13 -18.49 5.30
CA ARG A 158 0.10 -19.58 6.27
C ARG A 158 0.69 -20.83 5.62
N ALA A 159 0.32 -21.12 4.37
CA ALA A 159 0.89 -22.24 3.63
C ALA A 159 2.33 -22.01 3.17
N GLY A 160 2.82 -20.76 3.23
CA GLY A 160 4.20 -20.40 2.91
C GLY A 160 4.52 -20.47 1.41
N TYR A 161 3.51 -20.37 0.55
CA TYR A 161 3.74 -20.41 -0.89
C TYR A 161 4.47 -19.15 -1.39
N VAL A 162 5.28 -19.32 -2.43
CA VAL A 162 6.01 -18.24 -3.10
C VAL A 162 5.68 -18.25 -4.58
N ALA A 163 5.09 -17.16 -5.08
CA ALA A 163 5.00 -16.92 -6.51
C ALA A 163 6.34 -16.43 -7.05
N ALA A 164 6.66 -16.81 -8.28
CA ALA A 164 7.80 -16.30 -9.04
C ALA A 164 7.41 -16.08 -10.50
N ILE A 165 8.00 -15.08 -11.14
CA ILE A 165 7.88 -14.83 -12.58
C ILE A 165 9.28 -14.85 -13.20
N ALA A 166 9.46 -15.75 -14.16
CA ALA A 166 10.59 -15.80 -15.07
C ALA A 166 10.21 -15.15 -16.41
N TYR A 167 11.15 -14.42 -17.01
CA TYR A 167 10.95 -13.79 -18.31
C TYR A 167 12.20 -13.95 -19.17
N SER A 168 12.00 -14.19 -20.46
CA SER A 168 13.04 -14.21 -21.49
C SER A 168 13.00 -12.90 -22.28
N PRO A 169 13.99 -12.02 -22.13
CA PRO A 169 14.08 -10.79 -22.91
C PRO A 169 14.15 -11.03 -24.42
N LYS A 170 14.79 -12.11 -24.89
CA LYS A 170 14.92 -12.38 -26.33
C LYS A 170 13.63 -12.91 -26.95
N THR A 171 12.93 -13.80 -26.26
CA THR A 171 11.77 -14.50 -26.83
C THR A 171 10.43 -13.90 -26.39
N GLY A 172 10.42 -13.07 -25.35
CA GLY A 172 9.21 -12.56 -24.72
C GLY A 172 8.45 -13.61 -23.90
N ARG A 173 8.97 -14.84 -23.78
CA ARG A 173 8.32 -15.91 -22.99
C ARG A 173 8.30 -15.57 -21.51
N VAL A 174 7.21 -15.96 -20.86
CA VAL A 174 6.99 -15.83 -19.43
C VAL A 174 6.80 -17.23 -18.85
N GLY A 175 7.52 -17.55 -17.78
CA GLY A 175 7.26 -18.70 -16.93
C GLY A 175 6.92 -18.25 -15.52
N SER A 176 6.27 -19.10 -14.74
CA SER A 176 5.65 -18.70 -13.49
C SER A 176 5.58 -19.83 -12.47
N THR A 177 5.23 -19.51 -11.23
CA THR A 177 4.87 -20.50 -10.21
C THR A 177 3.75 -19.99 -9.35
N ALA A 178 2.71 -20.79 -9.14
CA ALA A 178 1.61 -20.43 -8.27
C ALA A 178 1.09 -21.68 -7.55
N GLY A 179 0.95 -21.64 -6.22
CA GLY A 179 0.34 -22.68 -5.39
C GLY A 179 1.15 -23.97 -5.21
N VAL A 180 2.39 -24.03 -5.71
CA VAL A 180 3.23 -25.24 -5.67
C VAL A 180 4.51 -25.07 -4.87
N ALA A 181 5.19 -23.92 -5.00
CA ALA A 181 6.49 -23.72 -4.41
C ALA A 181 6.39 -23.21 -2.97
N LYS A 182 7.04 -23.90 -2.02
CA LYS A 182 7.09 -23.52 -0.60
C LYS A 182 8.36 -22.75 -0.22
N SER A 183 9.25 -22.53 -1.19
CA SER A 183 10.50 -21.78 -0.98
C SER A 183 10.85 -20.95 -2.21
N LYS A 184 11.63 -19.88 -2.00
CA LYS A 184 12.16 -19.05 -3.10
C LYS A 184 12.99 -19.86 -4.10
N LYS A 185 13.78 -20.83 -3.62
CA LYS A 185 14.63 -21.68 -4.46
C LYS A 185 13.79 -22.57 -5.39
N GLU A 186 12.75 -23.18 -4.85
CA GLU A 186 11.82 -24.02 -5.61
C GLU A 186 11.01 -23.18 -6.62
N ALA A 187 10.49 -22.02 -6.19
CA ALA A 187 9.76 -21.11 -7.05
C ALA A 187 10.62 -20.64 -8.23
N HIS A 188 11.89 -20.33 -7.96
CA HIS A 188 12.86 -19.95 -8.99
C HIS A 188 13.06 -21.06 -10.03
N GLN A 189 13.29 -22.30 -9.60
CA GLN A 189 13.54 -23.43 -10.50
C GLN A 189 12.32 -23.76 -11.36
N LEU A 190 11.12 -23.77 -10.76
CA LEU A 190 9.88 -24.07 -11.48
C LEU A 190 9.53 -22.95 -12.47
N ALA A 191 9.70 -21.67 -12.12
CA ALA A 191 9.44 -20.56 -13.05
C ALA A 191 10.38 -20.60 -14.27
N LEU A 192 11.68 -20.86 -14.07
CA LEU A 192 12.63 -21.02 -15.17
C LEU A 192 12.30 -22.23 -16.04
N LYS A 193 11.91 -23.35 -15.42
CA LYS A 193 11.50 -24.57 -16.12
C LYS A 193 10.27 -24.31 -16.99
N GLU A 194 9.25 -23.61 -16.48
CA GLU A 194 8.05 -23.26 -17.24
C GLU A 194 8.36 -22.28 -18.39
N CYS A 195 9.25 -21.30 -18.17
CA CYS A 195 9.63 -20.33 -19.19
C CYS A 195 10.31 -20.98 -20.41
N ALA A 196 11.05 -22.08 -20.18
CA ALA A 196 11.71 -22.88 -21.20
C ALA A 196 12.51 -22.06 -22.22
N SER A 197 13.30 -21.09 -21.74
CA SER A 197 14.23 -20.29 -22.55
C SER A 197 15.58 -20.19 -21.85
N GLU A 198 16.67 -20.31 -22.61
CA GLU A 198 18.03 -20.30 -22.07
C GLU A 198 18.44 -18.94 -21.48
N ASP A 199 17.86 -17.86 -21.99
CA ASP A 199 18.09 -16.50 -21.52
C ASP A 199 17.08 -16.05 -20.43
N ALA A 200 16.19 -16.95 -20.00
CA ALA A 200 15.20 -16.64 -18.99
C ALA A 200 15.86 -16.31 -17.65
N LYS A 201 15.34 -15.29 -16.98
CA LYS A 201 15.72 -14.92 -15.61
C LYS A 201 14.47 -14.72 -14.77
N VAL A 202 14.57 -15.00 -13.48
CA VAL A 202 13.50 -14.69 -12.51
C VAL A 202 13.63 -13.22 -12.10
N TYR A 203 12.62 -12.42 -12.43
CA TYR A 203 12.63 -10.97 -12.16
C TYR A 203 11.82 -10.58 -10.94
N MET A 204 10.85 -11.42 -10.54
CA MET A 204 9.94 -11.11 -9.45
C MET A 204 9.60 -12.37 -8.66
N TRP A 205 9.46 -12.23 -7.35
CA TRP A 205 8.84 -13.23 -6.49
C TRP A 205 8.12 -12.53 -5.35
N GLY A 206 7.07 -13.16 -4.82
CA GLY A 206 6.29 -12.60 -3.73
C GLY A 206 5.42 -13.65 -3.04
N PRO A 207 5.03 -13.40 -1.77
CA PRO A 207 4.05 -14.22 -1.07
C PRO A 207 2.59 -13.87 -1.47
N GLU A 208 2.40 -12.92 -2.39
CA GLU A 208 1.09 -12.40 -2.81
C GLU A 208 0.98 -12.37 -4.34
N TRP A 209 0.28 -11.37 -4.90
CA TRP A 209 0.20 -11.18 -6.34
C TRP A 209 1.52 -10.65 -6.88
N VAL A 210 1.95 -11.23 -7.99
CA VAL A 210 3.03 -10.71 -8.82
C VAL A 210 2.53 -10.63 -10.25
N ALA A 211 2.85 -9.55 -10.94
CA ALA A 211 2.45 -9.33 -12.32
C ALA A 211 3.63 -8.93 -13.19
N VAL A 212 3.53 -9.26 -14.47
CA VAL A 212 4.41 -8.78 -15.53
C VAL A 212 3.59 -8.15 -16.64
N ALA A 213 4.00 -6.96 -17.05
CA ALA A 213 3.50 -6.28 -18.24
C ALA A 213 4.61 -6.22 -19.29
N THR A 214 4.26 -6.48 -20.55
CA THR A 214 5.18 -6.42 -21.69
C THR A 214 4.75 -5.34 -22.67
N VAL A 215 5.66 -4.97 -23.56
CA VAL A 215 5.43 -3.96 -24.60
C VAL A 215 5.31 -4.65 -25.96
N GLU A 216 4.23 -4.37 -26.67
CA GLU A 216 3.96 -4.95 -27.99
C GLU A 216 5.11 -4.67 -28.97
N GLY A 217 5.58 -5.69 -29.68
CA GLY A 217 6.65 -5.58 -30.68
C GLY A 217 8.06 -5.34 -30.13
N ARG A 218 8.25 -5.29 -28.80
CA ARG A 218 9.57 -5.03 -28.17
C ARG A 218 9.92 -6.11 -27.14
N PRO A 219 10.31 -7.32 -27.58
CA PRO A 219 10.84 -8.33 -26.66
C PRO A 219 12.05 -7.74 -25.92
N GLY A 220 12.03 -7.83 -24.58
CA GLY A 220 13.07 -7.29 -23.70
C GLY A 220 12.67 -6.08 -22.88
N VAL A 221 11.52 -5.46 -23.15
CA VAL A 221 10.95 -4.40 -22.31
C VAL A 221 9.75 -4.95 -21.53
N ALA A 222 9.92 -5.08 -20.22
CA ALA A 222 8.87 -5.57 -19.33
C ALA A 222 8.92 -4.84 -17.97
N GLY A 223 7.75 -4.59 -17.41
CA GLY A 223 7.56 -4.11 -16.03
C GLY A 223 7.09 -5.25 -15.13
N PHE A 224 7.58 -5.30 -13.89
CA PHE A 224 7.30 -6.35 -12.93
C PHE A 224 6.94 -5.74 -11.58
N ALA A 225 5.77 -6.04 -11.05
CA ALA A 225 5.37 -5.50 -9.77
C ALA A 225 4.70 -6.54 -8.88
N PRO A 226 4.99 -6.53 -7.56
CA PRO A 226 4.15 -7.19 -6.59
C PRO A 226 2.89 -6.34 -6.34
N GLY A 227 1.84 -6.96 -5.82
CA GLY A 227 0.65 -6.28 -5.36
C GLY A 227 -0.12 -7.10 -4.34
N ALA A 228 -0.88 -6.38 -3.53
CA ALA A 228 -1.81 -6.95 -2.57
C ALA A 228 -3.02 -7.62 -3.22
N THR A 229 -3.46 -7.02 -4.32
CA THR A 229 -4.52 -7.52 -5.18
C THR A 229 -3.96 -7.65 -6.58
N ARG A 230 -4.67 -8.41 -7.41
CA ARG A 230 -4.36 -8.57 -8.83
C ARG A 230 -4.26 -7.21 -9.52
N GLU A 231 -5.25 -6.35 -9.32
CA GLU A 231 -5.38 -5.04 -9.97
C GLU A 231 -4.23 -4.10 -9.57
N ILE A 232 -3.80 -4.16 -8.30
CA ILE A 232 -2.66 -3.36 -7.83
C ILE A 232 -1.36 -3.84 -8.49
N ALA A 233 -1.14 -5.17 -8.54
CA ALA A 233 0.05 -5.74 -9.19
C ALA A 233 0.07 -5.40 -10.69
N GLU A 234 -1.05 -5.59 -11.37
CA GLU A 234 -1.22 -5.31 -12.80
C GLU A 234 -0.97 -3.84 -13.15
N ARG A 235 -1.60 -2.91 -12.42
CA ARG A 235 -1.42 -1.47 -12.63
C ARG A 235 0.03 -1.04 -12.39
N ALA A 236 0.67 -1.53 -11.33
CA ALA A 236 2.06 -1.19 -11.02
C ALA A 236 3.04 -1.78 -12.06
N ALA A 237 2.78 -2.98 -12.57
CA ALA A 237 3.56 -3.59 -13.64
C ALA A 237 3.43 -2.79 -14.95
N LEU A 238 2.21 -2.36 -15.30
CA LEU A 238 1.96 -1.47 -16.45
C LEU A 238 2.70 -0.14 -16.32
N GLU A 239 2.62 0.52 -15.16
CA GLU A 239 3.30 1.78 -14.91
C GLU A 239 4.83 1.63 -15.07
N GLN A 240 5.40 0.53 -14.57
CA GLN A 240 6.82 0.27 -14.75
C GLN A 240 7.18 -0.02 -16.21
N ALA A 241 6.38 -0.82 -16.93
CA ALA A 241 6.60 -1.08 -18.35
C ALA A 241 6.55 0.22 -19.16
N GLN A 242 5.60 1.11 -18.84
CA GLN A 242 5.43 2.40 -19.48
C GLN A 242 6.59 3.36 -19.21
N LYS A 243 7.25 3.30 -18.04
CA LYS A 243 8.47 4.07 -17.78
C LYS A 243 9.67 3.60 -18.62
N LEU A 244 9.66 2.34 -19.06
CA LEU A 244 10.74 1.73 -19.84
C LEU A 244 10.50 1.84 -21.35
N CYS A 245 9.29 2.20 -21.80
CA CYS A 245 8.97 2.38 -23.21
C CYS A 245 8.61 3.83 -23.52
N SER A 246 9.16 4.38 -24.60
CA SER A 246 8.88 5.75 -25.05
C SER A 246 7.50 5.85 -25.70
N ASP A 247 7.16 4.88 -26.57
CA ASP A 247 5.99 4.95 -27.46
C ASP A 247 5.36 3.56 -27.74
N GLY A 248 5.36 2.66 -26.74
CA GLY A 248 4.85 1.29 -26.90
C GLY A 248 3.53 1.05 -26.17
N LYS A 249 2.64 0.24 -26.76
CA LYS A 249 1.45 -0.25 -26.05
C LYS A 249 1.86 -1.29 -25.01
N CYS A 250 1.73 -0.93 -23.73
CA CYS A 250 1.94 -1.85 -22.62
C CYS A 250 0.69 -2.70 -22.38
N GLN A 251 0.88 -3.98 -22.09
CA GLN A 251 -0.20 -4.89 -21.71
C GLN A 251 0.25 -5.83 -20.59
N VAL A 252 -0.67 -6.16 -19.69
CA VAL A 252 -0.44 -7.21 -18.69
C VAL A 252 -0.37 -8.54 -19.41
N THR A 253 0.73 -9.26 -19.23
CA THR A 253 0.93 -10.58 -19.84
C THR A 253 0.58 -11.69 -18.87
N LEU A 254 0.90 -11.52 -17.58
CA LEU A 254 0.60 -12.48 -16.54
C LEU A 254 0.44 -11.77 -15.21
N ALA A 255 -0.54 -12.21 -14.41
CA ALA A 255 -0.67 -11.87 -13.00
C ALA A 255 -1.06 -13.13 -12.25
N ILE A 256 -0.29 -13.50 -11.22
CA ILE A 256 -0.49 -14.73 -10.45
C ILE A 256 -0.37 -14.46 -8.96
N HIS A 257 -1.16 -15.19 -8.17
CA HIS A 257 -1.07 -15.17 -6.72
C HIS A 257 -0.23 -16.34 -6.21
N ALA A 258 0.54 -16.14 -5.13
CA ALA A 258 1.39 -17.18 -4.55
C ALA A 258 0.65 -18.48 -4.19
N ALA A 259 -0.60 -18.41 -3.73
CA ALA A 259 -1.40 -19.62 -3.47
C ALA A 259 -1.93 -20.35 -4.71
N GLY A 260 -1.68 -19.84 -5.92
CA GLY A 260 -2.45 -20.24 -7.10
C GLY A 260 -3.60 -19.28 -7.34
N GLU A 261 -4.08 -19.19 -8.59
CA GLU A 261 -5.44 -18.71 -8.76
C GLU A 261 -6.36 -19.71 -8.05
N PRO A 262 -7.34 -19.26 -7.24
CA PRO A 262 -8.44 -20.15 -6.88
C PRO A 262 -8.98 -20.61 -8.22
N LYS A 263 -8.83 -21.91 -8.56
CA LYS A 263 -9.29 -22.47 -9.83
C LYS A 263 -10.68 -21.89 -10.03
N ALA A 264 -10.82 -20.93 -10.94
CA ALA A 264 -12.11 -20.32 -11.20
C ALA A 264 -13.00 -21.53 -11.46
N LYS A 265 -13.96 -21.80 -10.56
CA LYS A 265 -14.91 -22.91 -10.70
C LYS A 265 -15.33 -22.80 -12.14
N THR A 266 -14.86 -23.72 -12.98
CA THR A 266 -14.81 -23.51 -14.43
C THR A 266 -16.22 -23.10 -14.80
N ALA A 267 -16.42 -21.80 -15.09
CA ALA A 267 -17.75 -21.33 -15.43
C ALA A 267 -18.12 -22.19 -16.61
N ALA A 268 -19.16 -23.01 -16.44
CA ALA A 268 -19.55 -24.02 -17.40
C ALA A 268 -19.49 -23.35 -18.76
N LYS A 269 -18.63 -23.89 -19.64
CA LYS A 269 -18.37 -23.37 -20.99
C LYS A 269 -19.74 -22.93 -21.52
N PRO A 270 -19.96 -21.64 -21.86
CA PRO A 270 -21.25 -21.20 -22.35
C PRO A 270 -21.60 -22.14 -23.50
N VAL A 271 -22.64 -22.94 -23.29
CA VAL A 271 -23.17 -23.82 -24.33
C VAL A 271 -23.48 -22.88 -25.47
N ALA A 272 -22.79 -23.07 -26.59
CA ALA A 272 -22.99 -22.25 -27.77
C ALA A 272 -24.50 -22.18 -28.04
N ALA A 273 -25.04 -20.96 -28.05
CA ALA A 273 -26.40 -20.76 -28.51
C ALA A 273 -26.50 -21.35 -29.92
N PRO A 274 -27.57 -22.11 -30.24
CA PRO A 274 -27.72 -22.70 -31.56
C PRO A 274 -27.72 -21.58 -32.61
N VAL A 275 -26.82 -21.72 -33.60
CA VAL A 275 -26.76 -20.86 -34.77
C VAL A 275 -28.11 -20.93 -35.48
N SER A 276 -28.90 -19.87 -35.43
CA SER A 276 -30.08 -19.71 -36.27
C SER A 276 -29.62 -19.46 -37.70
N THR A 277 -29.55 -20.53 -38.50
CA THR A 277 -29.50 -20.43 -39.96
C THR A 277 -30.76 -19.72 -40.44
N THR A 278 -30.61 -18.47 -40.86
CA THR A 278 -31.65 -17.73 -41.57
C THR A 278 -31.56 -18.16 -43.03
N THR A 279 -32.55 -18.92 -43.50
CA THR A 279 -32.68 -19.33 -44.90
C THR A 279 -33.00 -18.09 -45.75
N GLU A 280 -32.06 -17.71 -46.59
CA GLU A 280 -32.21 -16.66 -47.61
C GLU A 280 -33.14 -17.19 -48.71
N GLY A 281 -34.29 -16.55 -48.89
CA GLY A 281 -35.29 -16.92 -49.91
C GLY A 281 -34.90 -16.40 -51.30
N PRO A 282 -35.27 -17.10 -52.40
CA PRO A 282 -34.90 -16.72 -53.75
C PRO A 282 -35.64 -15.46 -54.23
N ILE A 283 -34.86 -14.51 -54.74
CA ILE A 283 -35.32 -13.30 -55.45
C ILE A 283 -35.82 -13.72 -56.84
N LEU A 284 -37.10 -13.44 -57.12
CA LEU A 284 -37.67 -13.54 -58.47
C LEU A 284 -37.34 -12.28 -59.30
N PRO A 285 -36.97 -12.41 -60.58
CA PRO A 285 -36.82 -11.27 -61.48
C PRO A 285 -38.19 -10.84 -62.04
N ALA A 286 -38.53 -9.56 -61.91
CA ALA A 286 -39.63 -8.95 -62.66
C ALA A 286 -39.11 -8.50 -64.02
N GLY A 287 -39.66 -9.08 -65.10
CA GLY A 287 -39.52 -8.60 -66.47
C GLY A 287 -40.58 -7.55 -66.81
N ASN A 288 -40.22 -6.75 -67.82
CA ASN A 288 -40.92 -5.64 -68.49
C ASN A 288 -42.46 -5.65 -68.50
#